data_AF-A0A9D9ICA4-F1
#
_entry.id   AF-A0A9D9ICA4-F1
#
_cell.length_a   1.000
_cell.length_b   1.000
_cell.length_c   1.000
_cell.angle_alpha   90.00
_cell.angle_beta   90.00
_cell.angle_gamma   90.00
#
_symmetry.space_group_name_H-M   'P 1'
#
loop_
_entity.id
_entity.type
_entity.pdbx_description
1 polymer ?
#
loop_
_entity_poly.entity_id
_entity_poly.type
_entity_poly.pdbx_seq_one_letter_code
_entity_poly.pdbx_strand_id
1 'polypeptide(L)'
;MIRVLWQLPQILLSLFVIPFSDRKIIRRIGDVRVLAWRYSSGLSLGLFIFVPRTADARMIAHEYGHTRQSLKLGVLYLIVIGLPSFMWAVMKGLGLFSNIDYFSFYTEKWAEKEGSVLIS
;
A
#
# COMPACT_ATOMS: atom_id res chain seq x y z
N MET A 1 -9.98 -18.82 -1.10
CA MET A 1 -9.04 -19.63 -0.28
C MET A 1 -7.59 -19.48 -0.72
N ILE A 2 -7.26 -19.67 -2.01
CA ILE A 2 -5.88 -19.54 -2.54
C ILE A 2 -5.26 -18.15 -2.33
N ARG A 3 -6.02 -17.06 -2.54
CA ARG A 3 -5.51 -15.68 -2.37
C ARG A 3 -5.06 -15.35 -0.94
N VAL A 4 -5.76 -15.90 0.06
CA VAL A 4 -5.41 -15.69 1.48
C VAL A 4 -4.10 -16.37 1.81
N LEU A 5 -3.90 -17.61 1.34
CA LEU A 5 -2.63 -18.31 1.50
C LEU A 5 -1.49 -17.61 0.75
N TRP A 6 -1.79 -17.05 -0.42
CA TRP A 6 -0.82 -16.33 -1.24
C TRP A 6 -0.33 -15.03 -0.60
N GLN A 7 -1.21 -14.34 0.14
CA GLN A 7 -0.90 -13.10 0.83
C GLN A 7 -0.73 -13.28 2.35
N LEU A 8 -0.65 -14.53 2.84
CA LEU A 8 -0.66 -14.85 4.28
C LEU A 8 0.34 -14.01 5.08
N PRO A 9 1.62 -13.87 4.67
CA PRO A 9 2.59 -13.08 5.43
C PRO A 9 2.15 -11.63 5.58
N GLN A 10 1.56 -11.05 4.54
CA GLN A 10 1.10 -9.65 4.56
C GLN A 10 -0.16 -9.49 5.39
N ILE A 11 -1.07 -10.47 5.34
CA ILE A 11 -2.27 -10.47 6.18
C ILE A 11 -1.86 -10.56 7.65
N LEU A 12 -0.90 -11.41 8.00
CA LEU A 12 -0.36 -11.48 9.36
C LEU A 12 0.24 -10.13 9.78
N LEU A 13 1.05 -9.48 8.94
CA LEU A 13 1.56 -8.13 9.22
C LEU A 13 0.43 -7.11 9.42
N SER A 14 -0.62 -7.17 8.60
CA SER A 14 -1.75 -6.26 8.73
C SER A 14 -2.49 -6.41 10.07
N LEU A 15 -2.53 -7.61 10.66
CA LEU A 15 -3.11 -7.84 11.99
C LEU A 15 -2.31 -7.11 13.09
N PHE A 16 -0.99 -6.99 12.94
CA PHE A 16 -0.16 -6.19 13.86
C PHE A 16 -0.33 -4.68 13.63
N VAL A 17 -0.67 -4.25 12.41
CA VAL A 17 -0.86 -2.83 12.06
C VAL A 17 -2.25 -2.31 12.43
N ILE A 18 -3.30 -3.14 12.33
CA ILE A 18 -4.70 -2.77 12.64
C ILE A 18 -4.86 -2.06 14.01
N PRO A 19 -4.22 -2.50 15.12
CA PRO A 19 -4.29 -1.81 16.40
C PRO A 19 -3.84 -0.34 16.36
N PHE A 20 -2.96 0.04 15.42
CA PHE A 20 -2.46 1.41 15.24
C PHE A 20 -3.33 2.25 14.30
N SER A 21 -4.26 1.61 13.59
CA SER A 21 -5.29 2.30 12.81
C SER A 21 -6.43 2.78 13.69
N ASP A 22 -7.31 3.63 13.14
CA ASP A 22 -8.54 4.02 13.83
C ASP A 22 -9.57 2.88 13.86
N ARG A 23 -9.24 1.71 13.29
CA ARG A 23 -10.13 0.54 13.08
C ARG A 23 -11.42 0.87 12.31
N LYS A 24 -11.51 2.08 11.77
CA LYS A 24 -12.64 2.57 10.98
C LYS A 24 -12.39 2.25 9.51
N ILE A 25 -13.23 1.39 8.97
CA ILE A 25 -13.26 1.12 7.52
C ILE A 25 -13.94 2.31 6.85
N ILE A 26 -13.19 3.08 6.06
CA ILE A 26 -13.71 4.24 5.33
C ILE A 26 -14.16 3.89 3.92
N ARG A 27 -13.63 2.82 3.33
CA ARG A 27 -14.01 2.35 1.99
C ARG A 27 -13.80 0.83 1.88
N ARG A 28 -14.60 0.20 1.02
CA ARG A 28 -14.43 -1.21 0.62
C ARG A 28 -14.31 -1.27 -0.91
N ILE A 29 -13.32 -2.02 -1.39
CA ILE A 29 -13.06 -2.22 -2.82
C ILE A 29 -13.01 -3.74 -3.04
N GLY A 30 -14.17 -4.34 -3.34
CA GLY A 30 -14.32 -5.80 -3.31
C GLY A 30 -13.97 -6.38 -1.93
N ASP A 31 -12.99 -7.29 -1.90
CA ASP A 31 -12.47 -7.89 -0.66
C ASP A 31 -11.51 -6.97 0.10
N VAL A 32 -11.01 -5.91 -0.54
CA VAL A 32 -10.05 -4.98 0.06
C VAL A 32 -10.75 -4.05 1.04
N ARG A 33 -10.14 -3.84 2.19
CA ARG A 33 -10.62 -2.95 3.26
C ARG A 33 -9.68 -1.76 3.38
N VAL A 34 -10.24 -0.56 3.24
CA VAL A 34 -9.51 0.70 3.42
C VAL A 34 -9.81 1.24 4.80
N LEU A 35 -8.79 1.33 5.65
CA LEU A 35 -8.86 1.80 7.02
C LEU A 35 -8.21 3.18 7.15
N ALA A 36 -8.86 4.05 7.90
CA ALA A 36 -8.25 5.32 8.29
C ALA A 36 -7.27 5.13 9.45
N TRP A 37 -6.20 5.93 9.45
CA TRP A 37 -5.29 6.05 10.58
C TRP A 37 -4.75 7.47 10.75
N ARG A 38 -3.97 7.67 11.82
CA ARG A 38 -3.42 8.98 12.23
C ARG A 38 -2.16 9.42 11.47
N TYR A 39 -1.54 8.52 10.70
CA TYR A 39 -0.31 8.83 9.97
C TYR A 39 -0.64 9.50 8.63
N SER A 40 0.28 10.35 8.14
CA SER A 40 0.16 11.05 6.85
C SER A 40 0.59 10.20 5.65
N SER A 41 1.10 8.98 5.87
CA SER A 41 1.48 8.02 4.84
C SER A 41 0.35 7.03 4.54
N GLY A 42 0.36 6.48 3.33
CA GLY A 42 -0.40 5.28 2.98
C GLY A 42 0.43 4.01 3.23
N LEU A 43 -0.25 2.88 3.44
CA LEU A 43 0.38 1.57 3.56
C LEU A 43 -0.57 0.49 3.05
N SER A 44 -0.04 -0.38 2.19
CA SER A 44 -0.79 -1.50 1.63
C SER A 44 -0.19 -2.84 2.03
N LEU A 45 -1.00 -3.65 2.72
CA LEU A 45 -0.64 -4.98 3.21
C LEU A 45 -1.73 -5.99 2.85
N GLY A 46 -1.51 -6.72 1.76
CA GLY A 46 -2.46 -7.74 1.29
C GLY A 46 -3.81 -7.13 0.94
N LEU A 47 -4.85 -7.50 1.71
CA LEU A 47 -6.22 -7.02 1.51
C LEU A 47 -6.56 -5.78 2.36
N PHE A 48 -5.59 -5.22 3.06
CA PHE A 48 -5.78 -4.06 3.93
C PHE A 48 -4.96 -2.89 3.42
N ILE A 49 -5.65 -1.76 3.23
CA ILE A 49 -5.06 -0.47 2.89
C ILE A 49 -5.24 0.43 4.10
N PHE A 50 -4.18 1.06 4.56
CA PHE A 50 -4.19 2.05 5.62
C PHE A 50 -3.86 3.41 5.02
N VAL A 51 -4.71 4.40 5.27
CA VAL A 51 -4.55 5.73 4.69
C VAL A 51 -4.88 6.82 5.72
N PRO A 52 -4.35 8.04 5.56
CA PRO A 52 -4.74 9.18 6.37
C PRO A 52 -6.26 9.43 6.29
N ARG A 53 -6.84 10.03 7.33
CA ARG A 53 -8.26 10.44 7.32
C ARG A 53 -8.60 11.40 6.18
N THR A 54 -7.62 12.15 5.71
CA THR A 54 -7.69 13.15 4.65
C THR A 54 -7.29 12.59 3.27
N ALA A 55 -7.11 11.28 3.15
CA ALA A 55 -6.71 10.66 1.89
C ALA A 55 -7.74 10.90 0.79
N ASP A 56 -7.27 11.38 -0.36
CA ASP A 56 -8.09 11.58 -1.53
C ASP A 56 -8.27 10.28 -2.33
N ALA A 57 -9.10 10.34 -3.37
CA ALA A 57 -9.35 9.18 -4.22
C ALA A 57 -8.07 8.69 -4.94
N ARG A 58 -7.13 9.60 -5.23
CA ARG A 58 -5.88 9.28 -5.91
C ARG A 58 -4.92 8.49 -5.02
N MET A 59 -4.74 8.90 -3.77
CA MET A 59 -3.94 8.16 -2.79
C MET A 59 -4.54 6.77 -2.54
N ILE A 60 -5.87 6.66 -2.41
CA ILE A 60 -6.52 5.35 -2.26
C ILE A 60 -6.30 4.48 -3.50
N ALA A 61 -6.35 5.06 -4.70
CA ALA A 61 -6.06 4.35 -5.94
C ALA A 61 -4.60 3.88 -5.99
N HIS A 62 -3.65 4.73 -5.61
CA HIS A 62 -2.23 4.40 -5.53
C HIS A 62 -1.97 3.21 -4.59
N GLU A 63 -2.49 3.25 -3.36
CA GLU A 63 -2.41 2.14 -2.41
C GLU A 63 -3.11 0.87 -2.92
N TYR A 64 -4.23 1.03 -3.62
CA TYR A 64 -4.88 -0.10 -4.30
C TYR A 64 -3.98 -0.71 -5.39
N GLY A 65 -3.16 0.08 -6.06
CA GLY A 65 -2.10 -0.39 -6.96
C GLY A 65 -1.10 -1.31 -6.27
N HIS A 66 -0.60 -0.92 -5.10
CA HIS A 66 0.24 -1.78 -4.26
C HIS A 66 -0.47 -3.07 -3.82
N THR A 67 -1.76 -2.99 -3.49
CA THR A 67 -2.59 -4.17 -3.22
C THR A 67 -2.68 -5.11 -4.42
N ARG A 68 -2.79 -4.59 -5.65
CA ARG A 68 -2.77 -5.40 -6.87
C ARG A 68 -1.42 -6.04 -7.13
N GLN A 69 -0.31 -5.33 -6.88
CA GLN A 69 1.03 -5.92 -6.93
C GLN A 69 1.18 -7.06 -5.92
N SER A 70 0.64 -6.87 -4.72
CA SER A 70 0.58 -7.90 -3.70
C SER A 70 -0.22 -9.12 -4.14
N LEU A 71 -1.37 -8.93 -4.80
CA LEU A 71 -2.17 -10.05 -5.34
C LEU A 71 -1.40 -10.82 -6.42
N LYS A 72 -0.59 -10.15 -7.24
CA LYS A 72 0.22 -10.77 -8.30
C LYS A 72 1.43 -11.52 -7.73
N LEU A 73 2.17 -10.92 -6.80
CA LEU A 73 3.45 -11.43 -6.29
C LEU A 73 3.34 -12.25 -5.00
N GLY A 74 2.25 -12.11 -4.25
CA GLY A 74 1.98 -12.85 -3.02
C GLY A 74 3.08 -12.68 -1.98
N VAL A 75 3.70 -13.78 -1.58
CA VAL A 75 4.81 -13.77 -0.61
C VAL A 75 5.98 -12.90 -1.09
N LEU A 76 6.27 -12.91 -2.40
CA LEU A 76 7.40 -12.16 -2.98
C LEU A 76 7.17 -10.65 -2.97
N TYR A 77 5.93 -10.18 -2.81
CA TYR A 77 5.62 -8.75 -2.78
C TYR A 77 6.41 -8.03 -1.69
N LEU A 78 6.53 -8.59 -0.49
CA LEU A 78 7.24 -7.92 0.61
C LEU A 78 8.72 -7.72 0.27
N ILE A 79 9.33 -8.66 -0.44
CA ILE A 79 10.76 -8.62 -0.78
C ILE A 79 11.00 -7.75 -2.02
N VAL A 80 10.16 -7.90 -3.04
CA VAL A 80 10.35 -7.28 -4.36
C VAL A 80 9.77 -5.87 -4.41
N ILE A 81 8.70 -5.58 -3.68
CA ILE A 81 7.98 -4.29 -3.76
C ILE A 81 7.96 -3.58 -2.41
N GLY A 82 7.46 -4.25 -1.37
CA GLY A 82 7.23 -3.63 -0.06
C GLY A 82 8.51 -3.10 0.59
N LEU A 83 9.57 -3.92 0.64
CA LEU A 83 10.84 -3.54 1.22
C LEU A 83 11.54 -2.43 0.39
N PRO A 84 11.69 -2.53 -0.94
CA PRO A 84 12.25 -1.45 -1.74
C PRO A 84 11.46 -0.15 -1.67
N SER A 85 10.12 -0.19 -1.69
CA SER A 85 9.26 0.99 -1.56
C SER A 85 9.45 1.66 -0.19
N PHE A 86 9.44 0.88 0.89
CA PHE A 86 9.69 1.40 2.24
C PHE A 86 11.08 2.03 2.38
N MET A 87 12.13 1.35 1.89
CA MET A 87 13.49 1.89 1.89
C MET A 87 13.58 3.19 1.09
N TRP A 88 12.92 3.25 -0.07
CA TRP A 88 12.86 4.46 -0.90
C TRP A 88 12.19 5.62 -0.16
N ALA A 89 11.04 5.37 0.49
CA ALA A 89 10.35 6.36 1.30
C ALA A 89 11.22 6.88 2.46
N VAL A 90 11.93 5.98 3.17
CA VAL A 90 12.84 6.36 4.25
C VAL A 90 14.01 7.19 3.73
N MET A 91 14.67 6.77 2.64
CA MET A 91 15.80 7.49 2.05
C MET A 91 15.39 8.90 1.62
N LYS A 92 14.22 9.05 0.99
CA LYS A 92 13.66 10.35 0.62
C LYS A 92 13.31 11.21 1.83
N GLY A 93 12.75 10.60 2.89
CA GLY A 93 12.46 11.28 4.16
C GLY A 93 13.73 11.80 4.87
N LEU A 94 14.87 11.14 4.69
CA LEU A 94 16.18 11.58 5.16
C LEU A 94 16.83 12.66 4.26
N GLY A 95 16.14 13.11 3.21
CA GLY A 95 16.65 14.09 2.25
C GLY A 95 17.62 13.52 1.21
N LEU A 96 17.88 12.21 1.22
CA LEU A 96 18.66 11.55 0.17
C LEU A 96 17.83 11.53 -1.12
N PHE A 97 18.47 11.76 -2.26
CA PHE A 97 17.81 11.78 -3.57
C PHE A 97 16.62 12.76 -3.63
N SER A 98 16.70 13.88 -2.90
CA SER A 98 15.67 14.94 -2.89
C SER A 98 15.30 15.41 -4.30
N ASN A 99 16.28 15.48 -5.20
CA ASN A 99 16.13 15.88 -6.61
C ASN A 99 15.39 14.87 -7.51
N ILE A 100 15.19 13.63 -7.05
CA ILE A 100 14.52 12.58 -7.83
C ILE A 100 13.05 12.51 -7.42
N ASP A 101 12.13 12.48 -8.39
CA ASP A 101 10.70 12.38 -8.08
C ASP A 101 10.35 11.07 -7.35
N TYR A 102 9.47 11.13 -6.36
CA TYR A 102 9.07 9.96 -5.56
C TYR A 102 8.46 8.87 -6.45
N PHE A 103 7.56 9.28 -7.36
CA PHE A 103 6.90 8.40 -8.33
C PHE A 103 7.80 8.00 -9.49
N SER A 104 9.09 8.33 -9.48
CA SER A 104 10.03 7.84 -10.48
C SER A 104 10.49 6.41 -10.21
N PHE A 105 10.38 5.93 -8.97
CA PHE A 105 10.83 4.61 -8.55
C PHE A 105 9.87 3.52 -9.07
N TYR A 106 10.42 2.37 -9.48
CA TYR A 106 9.64 1.39 -10.25
C TYR A 106 8.46 0.80 -9.48
N THR A 107 8.57 0.65 -8.14
CA THR A 107 7.47 0.18 -7.28
C THR A 107 6.30 1.15 -7.32
N GLU A 108 6.60 2.44 -7.20
CA GLU A 108 5.64 3.55 -7.18
C GLU A 108 5.01 3.76 -8.56
N LYS A 109 5.82 3.74 -9.63
CA LYS A 109 5.32 3.81 -11.02
C LYS A 109 4.34 2.69 -11.35
N TRP A 110 4.69 1.48 -10.94
CA TRP A 110 3.84 0.32 -11.19
C TRP A 110 2.58 0.39 -10.34
N ALA A 111 2.65 0.86 -9.09
CA ALA A 111 1.48 1.06 -8.25
C ALA A 111 0.53 2.11 -8.85
N GLU A 112 1.04 3.26 -9.31
CA GLU A 112 0.22 4.27 -9.97
C GLU A 112 -0.50 3.72 -11.21
N LYS A 113 0.21 2.93 -12.03
CA LYS A 113 -0.36 2.31 -13.24
C LYS A 113 -1.45 1.28 -12.92
N GLU A 114 -1.27 0.46 -11.88
CA GLU A 114 -2.28 -0.53 -11.47
C GLU A 114 -3.44 0.13 -10.71
N GLY A 115 -3.16 1.20 -9.98
CA GLY A 115 -4.11 1.95 -9.18
C GLY A 115 -5.07 2.79 -9.99
N SER A 116 -4.60 3.36 -11.11
CA SER A 116 -5.39 4.25 -11.98
C SER A 116 -6.70 3.63 -12.49
N VAL A 117 -6.76 2.29 -12.58
CA VAL A 117 -7.98 1.54 -12.93
C VAL A 117 -9.14 1.79 -11.96
N LEU A 118 -8.86 2.28 -10.74
CA LEU A 118 -9.89 2.61 -9.75
C LEU A 118 -10.52 3.99 -9.94
N ILE A 119 -9.90 4.85 -10.75
CA ILE A 119 -10.30 6.25 -10.98
C ILE A 119 -10.51 6.58 -12.47
N SER A 120 -10.33 5.61 -13.37
CA SER A 120 -10.67 5.68 -14.80
C SER A 120 -12.15 5.44 -15.03
#